data_AF-A0A5D2LJH3-F1
#
_entry.id   AF-A0A5D2LJH3-F1
#
_cell.length_a   1.000
_cell.length_b   1.000
_cell.length_c   1.000
_cell.angle_alpha   90.00
_cell.angle_beta   90.00
_cell.angle_gamma   90.00
#
_symmetry.space_group_name_H-M   'P 1'
#
loop_
_entity.id
_entity.type
_entity.pdbx_description
1 polymer ?
#
loop_
_entity_poly.entity_id
_entity_poly.type
_entity_poly.pdbx_seq_one_letter_code
_entity_poly.pdbx_strand_id
1 'polypeptide(L)'
;MTDWVHFGDHNMKFFHNKALIRWNSNKISVLKIGDNYCYANESLHDEAVRFFSSLFSLDDLSCVAFPLCGHFSYVDCSTMDSLTLIVNVEEVRSVLFSMGPLKAPSLDAFHFLFYQIQ
;
A
#
# COMPACT_ATOMS: atom_id res chain seq x y z
N MET A 1 -12.05 12.28 -3.56
CA MET A 1 -10.83 11.88 -4.29
C MET A 1 -11.23 10.83 -5.31
N THR A 2 -12.11 11.22 -6.23
CA THR A 2 -12.86 10.29 -7.10
C THR A 2 -13.07 10.84 -8.51
N ASP A 3 -12.64 12.08 -8.77
CA ASP A 3 -12.89 12.77 -10.03
C ASP A 3 -12.08 12.20 -11.20
N TRP A 4 -10.99 11.48 -10.93
CA TRP A 4 -10.10 10.94 -11.98
C TRP A 4 -10.76 9.84 -12.83
N VAL A 5 -11.70 9.08 -12.25
CA VAL A 5 -12.44 8.01 -12.96
C VAL A 5 -13.44 8.61 -13.96
N HIS A 6 -14.03 9.77 -13.65
CA HIS A 6 -15.06 10.38 -14.50
C HIS A 6 -14.50 11.22 -15.66
N PHE A 7 -13.29 11.80 -15.52
CA PHE A 7 -12.74 12.72 -16.52
C PHE A 7 -11.71 12.09 -17.47
N GLY A 8 -11.25 10.87 -17.20
CA GLY A 8 -10.29 10.16 -18.05
C GLY A 8 -9.10 11.02 -18.51
N ASP A 9 -8.56 10.70 -19.68
CA ASP A 9 -7.41 11.39 -20.30
C ASP A 9 -7.75 12.79 -20.84
N HIS A 10 -9.05 13.12 -20.92
CA HIS A 10 -9.56 14.37 -21.51
C HIS A 10 -9.23 15.62 -20.68
N ASN A 11 -8.75 15.44 -19.44
CA ASN A 11 -8.33 16.53 -18.55
C ASN A 11 -6.88 16.38 -18.05
N MET A 12 -6.00 15.75 -18.84
CA MET A 12 -4.59 15.55 -18.46
C MET A 12 -3.91 16.87 -18.04
N LYS A 13 -4.21 18.00 -18.71
CA LYS A 13 -3.67 19.33 -18.34
C LYS A 13 -4.11 19.78 -16.94
N PHE A 14 -5.37 19.56 -16.57
CA PHE A 14 -5.89 19.92 -15.25
C PHE A 14 -5.22 19.10 -14.15
N PHE A 15 -5.15 17.77 -14.32
CA PHE A 15 -4.52 16.88 -13.35
C PHE A 15 -3.00 17.10 -13.27
N HIS A 16 -2.35 17.35 -14.40
CA HIS A 16 -0.93 17.68 -14.45
C HIS A 16 -0.64 19.00 -13.70
N ASN A 17 -1.41 20.05 -13.95
CA ASN A 17 -1.27 21.31 -13.21
C ASN A 17 -1.52 21.14 -11.70
N LYS A 18 -2.54 20.37 -11.32
CA LYS A 18 -2.83 20.06 -9.93
C LYS A 18 -1.68 19.30 -9.27
N ALA A 19 -1.05 18.36 -9.99
CA ALA A 19 0.13 17.64 -9.53
C ALA A 19 1.35 18.57 -9.39
N LEU A 20 1.58 19.47 -10.34
CA LEU A 20 2.67 20.46 -10.28
C LEU A 20 2.51 21.43 -9.11
N ILE A 21 1.30 21.93 -8.87
CA ILE A 21 1.01 22.79 -7.72
C ILE A 21 1.32 22.04 -6.43
N ARG A 22 0.84 20.81 -6.28
CA ARG A 22 1.12 19.98 -5.11
C ARG A 22 2.61 19.68 -4.96
N TRP A 23 3.31 19.38 -6.06
CA TRP A 23 4.75 19.13 -6.06
C TRP A 23 5.53 20.36 -5.60
N ASN A 24 5.20 21.54 -6.12
CA ASN A 24 5.83 22.80 -5.72
C ASN A 24 5.57 23.14 -4.25
N SER A 25 4.35 22.92 -3.76
CA SER A 25 4.02 23.15 -2.34
C SER A 25 4.67 22.14 -1.39
N ASN A 26 4.86 20.89 -1.84
CA ASN A 26 5.45 19.83 -1.03
C ASN A 26 6.98 19.75 -1.17
N LYS A 27 7.57 20.52 -2.09
CA LYS A 27 9.02 20.52 -2.29
C LYS A 27 9.70 21.09 -1.06
N ILE A 28 10.45 20.24 -0.38
CA ILE A 28 11.30 20.65 0.73
C ILE A 28 12.52 21.36 0.13
N SER A 29 12.59 22.68 0.31
CA SER A 29 13.72 23.52 -0.14
C SER A 29 14.73 23.79 0.97
N VAL A 30 14.32 23.63 2.23
CA VAL A 30 15.15 23.90 3.42
C VAL A 30 14.79 22.92 4.52
N LEU A 31 15.79 22.41 5.22
CA LEU A 31 15.62 21.66 6.48
C LEU A 31 16.44 22.32 7.57
N LYS A 32 15.90 22.33 8.79
CA LYS A 32 16.63 22.75 9.99
C LYS A 32 17.24 21.50 10.63
N ILE A 33 18.57 21.45 10.73
CA ILE A 33 19.33 20.34 11.33
C ILE A 33 20.06 20.91 12.55
N GLY A 34 19.57 20.58 13.74
CA GLY A 34 20.04 21.23 14.97
C GLY A 34 19.76 22.74 14.93
N ASP A 35 20.79 23.57 15.06
CA ASP A 35 20.71 25.03 14.95
C ASP A 35 21.01 25.58 13.55
N ASN A 36 21.39 24.72 12.59
CA ASN A 36 21.75 25.13 11.24
C ASN A 36 20.61 24.90 10.25
N TYR A 37 20.55 25.73 9.21
CA TYR A 37 19.64 25.56 8.08
C TYR A 37 20.40 25.02 6.87
N CYS A 38 19.91 23.92 6.30
CA CYS A 38 20.46 23.28 5.12
C CYS A 38 19.58 23.59 3.90
N TYR A 39 20.22 24.08 2.83
CA TYR A 39 19.57 24.52 1.59
C TYR A 39 20.05 23.72 0.36
N ALA A 40 21.16 22.99 0.48
CA ALA A 40 21.74 22.23 -0.61
C ALA A 40 21.00 20.89 -0.80
N ASN A 41 20.58 20.59 -2.03
CA ASN A 41 19.80 19.38 -2.34
C ASN A 41 20.49 18.08 -1.92
N GLU A 42 21.80 17.98 -2.06
CA GLU A 42 22.58 16.80 -1.64
C GLU A 42 22.53 16.62 -0.12
N SER A 43 22.75 17.70 0.64
CA SER A 43 22.66 17.66 2.10
C SER A 43 21.24 17.36 2.61
N LEU A 44 20.20 17.83 1.90
CA LEU A 44 18.80 17.50 2.21
C LEU A 44 18.53 16.01 1.99
N HIS A 45 19.04 15.45 0.91
CA HIS A 45 18.91 14.04 0.59
C HIS A 45 19.61 13.17 1.64
N ASP A 46 20.86 13.48 1.96
CA ASP A 46 21.65 12.72 2.92
C ASP A 46 21.03 12.74 4.32
N GLU A 47 20.51 13.90 4.76
CA GLU A 47 19.81 14.00 6.03
C GLU A 47 18.49 13.22 6.03
N ALA A 48 17.74 13.25 4.93
CA ALA A 48 16.51 12.46 4.81
C ALA A 48 16.80 10.96 4.89
N VAL A 49 17.83 10.49 4.18
CA VAL A 49 18.29 9.09 4.26
C VAL A 49 18.69 8.76 5.69
N ARG A 50 19.55 9.56 6.32
CA ARG A 50 20.01 9.35 7.70
C ARG A 50 18.84 9.27 8.68
N PHE A 51 17.89 10.21 8.59
CA PHE A 51 16.73 10.28 9.47
C PHE A 51 15.83 9.05 9.31
N PHE A 52 15.41 8.71 8.09
CA PHE A 52 14.51 7.59 7.87
C PHE A 52 15.20 6.24 8.09
N SER A 53 16.47 6.10 7.71
CA SER A 53 17.25 4.92 8.07
C SER A 53 17.31 4.76 9.59
N SER A 54 17.55 5.82 10.37
CA SER A 54 17.50 5.73 11.82
C SER A 54 16.10 5.43 12.35
N LEU A 55 15.05 6.04 11.80
CA LEU A 55 13.67 5.84 12.24
C LEU A 55 13.21 4.39 12.02
N PHE A 56 13.58 3.80 10.89
CA PHE A 56 13.21 2.42 10.53
C PHE A 56 14.23 1.37 10.97
N SER A 57 15.44 1.78 11.38
CA SER A 57 16.42 0.90 12.05
C SER A 57 16.33 1.01 13.57
N LEU A 58 15.49 1.89 14.11
CA LEU A 58 15.10 1.82 15.51
C LEU A 58 14.35 0.50 15.69
N ASP A 59 15.11 -0.52 16.07
CA ASP A 59 14.62 -1.69 16.79
C ASP A 59 14.15 -1.15 18.14
N ASP A 60 12.99 -0.47 18.15
CA ASP A 60 12.21 -0.35 19.36
C ASP A 60 11.69 -1.76 19.67
N LEU A 61 12.62 -2.59 20.14
CA LEU A 61 12.43 -3.90 20.74
C LEU A 61 11.76 -3.78 22.11
N SER A 62 11.17 -2.62 22.43
CA SER A 62 9.96 -2.71 23.22
C SER A 62 8.99 -3.49 22.35
N CYS A 63 8.88 -4.78 22.64
CA CYS A 63 7.73 -5.58 22.28
C CYS A 63 6.52 -4.88 22.88
N VAL A 64 6.07 -3.79 22.25
CA VAL A 64 4.78 -3.18 22.51
C VAL A 64 3.85 -4.25 22.01
N ALA A 65 3.42 -5.11 22.94
CA ALA A 65 2.41 -6.11 22.68
C ALA A 65 1.37 -5.42 21.81
N PHE A 66 1.14 -6.00 20.62
CA PHE A 66 0.27 -5.41 19.62
C PHE A 66 -0.96 -4.83 20.34
N PRO A 67 -1.32 -3.55 20.17
CA PRO A 67 -2.22 -2.83 21.07
C PRO A 67 -3.64 -3.42 21.17
N LEU A 68 -3.90 -4.50 20.42
CA LEU A 68 -5.13 -5.30 20.41
C LEU A 68 -4.92 -6.71 21.01
N CYS A 69 -3.87 -6.94 21.80
CA CYS A 69 -3.69 -8.20 22.51
C CYS A 69 -4.94 -8.47 23.38
N GLY A 70 -5.60 -9.60 23.17
CA GLY A 70 -6.86 -9.95 23.84
C GLY A 70 -8.15 -9.39 23.22
N HIS A 71 -8.09 -8.61 22.13
CA HIS A 71 -9.28 -8.11 21.41
C HIS A 71 -9.69 -8.98 20.21
N PHE A 72 -8.90 -10.00 19.90
CA PHE A 72 -9.24 -10.96 18.85
C PHE A 72 -10.06 -12.10 19.44
N SER A 73 -11.16 -12.45 18.76
CA SER A 73 -11.90 -13.67 19.06
C SER A 73 -10.99 -14.88 18.90
N TYR A 74 -11.10 -15.83 19.83
CA TYR A 74 -10.41 -17.10 19.71
C TYR A 74 -10.92 -17.84 18.47
N VAL A 75 -10.01 -18.30 17.62
CA VAL A 75 -10.35 -19.17 16.50
C VAL A 75 -10.57 -20.56 17.08
N ASP A 76 -11.73 -21.16 16.82
CA ASP A 76 -12.02 -22.51 17.30
C ASP A 76 -11.07 -23.54 16.65
N CYS A 77 -10.87 -24.68 17.33
CA CYS A 77 -9.99 -25.72 16.81
C CYS A 77 -10.44 -26.22 15.44
N SER A 78 -11.76 -26.29 15.18
CA SER A 78 -12.31 -26.72 13.89
C SER A 78 -11.96 -25.80 12.73
N THR A 79 -11.93 -24.49 12.94
CA THR A 79 -11.50 -23.50 11.94
C THR A 79 -10.00 -23.54 11.77
N MET A 80 -9.26 -23.76 12.85
CA MET A 80 -7.80 -23.92 12.75
C MET A 80 -7.44 -25.17 11.94
N ASP A 81 -8.13 -26.28 12.17
CA ASP A 81 -7.96 -27.51 11.41
C ASP A 81 -8.35 -27.30 9.93
N SER A 82 -9.45 -26.59 9.65
CA SER A 82 -9.88 -26.32 8.27
C SER A 82 -8.89 -25.44 7.49
N LEU A 83 -8.23 -24.48 8.16
CA LEU A 83 -7.18 -23.65 7.57
C LEU A 83 -5.91 -24.44 7.20
N THR A 84 -5.69 -25.61 7.81
CA THR A 84 -4.55 -26.49 7.50
C THR A 84 -4.86 -27.56 6.46
N LEU A 85 -6.10 -27.65 5.99
CA LEU A 85 -6.49 -28.59 4.96
C LEU A 85 -5.81 -28.28 3.63
N ILE A 86 -5.57 -29.34 2.85
CA ILE A 86 -5.09 -29.20 1.48
C ILE A 86 -6.22 -28.60 0.64
N VAL A 87 -5.90 -27.51 -0.07
CA VAL A 87 -6.81 -26.83 -0.98
C VAL A 87 -7.34 -27.81 -2.04
N ASN A 88 -8.66 -27.87 -2.18
CA ASN A 88 -9.30 -28.77 -3.13
C ASN A 88 -9.66 -28.05 -4.46
N VAL A 89 -9.69 -28.78 -5.57
CA VAL A 89 -9.99 -28.23 -6.90
C VAL A 89 -11.40 -27.67 -6.97
N GLU A 90 -12.38 -28.34 -6.36
CA GLU A 90 -13.77 -27.86 -6.31
C GLU A 90 -13.90 -26.55 -5.51
N GLU A 91 -13.12 -26.40 -4.44
CA GLU A 91 -13.05 -25.18 -3.63
C GLU A 91 -12.47 -24.03 -4.47
N VAL A 92 -11.34 -24.26 -5.14
CA VAL A 92 -10.73 -23.27 -6.05
C VAL A 92 -11.72 -22.85 -7.13
N ARG A 93 -12.41 -23.82 -7.75
CA ARG A 93 -13.42 -23.53 -8.77
C ARG A 93 -14.55 -22.69 -8.19
N SER A 94 -15.13 -23.08 -7.05
CA SER A 94 -16.21 -22.33 -6.41
C SER A 94 -15.81 -20.89 -6.12
N VAL A 95 -14.64 -20.69 -5.51
CA VAL A 95 -14.10 -19.36 -5.20
C VAL A 95 -13.88 -18.55 -6.48
N LEU A 96 -13.26 -19.13 -7.50
CA LEU A 96 -12.99 -18.47 -8.78
C LEU A 96 -14.27 -17.93 -9.44
N PHE A 97 -15.36 -18.71 -9.45
CA PHE A 97 -16.63 -18.31 -10.03
C PHE A 97 -17.46 -17.37 -9.13
N SER A 98 -17.18 -17.31 -7.82
CA SER A 98 -17.78 -16.33 -6.91
C SER A 98 -17.11 -14.95 -6.96
N MET A 99 -15.91 -14.85 -7.54
CA MET A 99 -15.19 -13.58 -7.66
C MET A 99 -15.82 -12.67 -8.73
N GLY A 100 -15.79 -11.37 -8.48
CA GLY A 100 -16.22 -10.38 -9.48
C GLY A 100 -15.34 -10.44 -10.74
N PRO A 101 -15.93 -10.52 -11.95
CA PRO A 101 -15.20 -10.80 -13.19
C PRO A 101 -14.14 -9.74 -13.56
N LEU A 102 -14.36 -8.49 -13.15
CA LEU A 102 -13.50 -7.33 -13.43
C LEU A 102 -12.72 -6.86 -12.18
N LYS A 103 -12.43 -7.77 -11.24
CA LYS A 103 -11.46 -7.46 -10.18
C LYS A 103 -10.11 -7.11 -10.79
N ALA A 104 -9.34 -6.30 -10.05
CA ALA A 104 -8.03 -5.83 -10.49
C ALA A 104 -7.17 -7.00 -10.99
N PRO A 105 -6.53 -6.86 -12.17
CA PRO A 105 -5.72 -7.92 -12.74
C PRO A 105 -4.52 -8.21 -11.82
N SER A 106 -4.11 -9.48 -11.79
CA SER A 106 -2.89 -9.87 -11.10
C SER A 106 -1.67 -9.36 -11.89
N LEU A 107 -0.46 -9.62 -11.39
CA LEU A 107 0.79 -9.27 -12.05
C LEU A 107 0.91 -9.86 -13.48
N ASP A 108 0.11 -10.89 -13.77
CA ASP A 108 -0.04 -11.55 -15.06
C ASP A 108 -0.92 -10.79 -16.08
N ALA A 109 -1.52 -9.67 -15.67
CA ALA A 109 -2.43 -8.84 -16.46
C ALA A 109 -3.75 -9.49 -16.91
N PHE A 110 -4.12 -10.66 -16.37
CA PHE A 110 -5.40 -11.30 -16.69
C PHE A 110 -6.50 -10.93 -15.69
N HIS A 111 -7.70 -10.65 -16.20
CA HIS A 111 -8.90 -10.53 -15.35
C HIS A 111 -9.45 -11.91 -15.01
N PHE A 112 -10.11 -12.05 -13.86
CA PHE A 112 -10.79 -13.28 -13.44
C PHE A 112 -11.79 -13.80 -14.49
N LEU A 113 -12.40 -12.90 -15.26
CA LEU A 113 -13.25 -13.21 -16.41
C LEU A 113 -12.63 -14.27 -17.36
N PHE A 114 -11.32 -14.19 -17.60
CA PHE A 114 -10.63 -15.11 -18.52
C PHE A 114 -10.80 -16.58 -18.08
N TYR A 115 -10.66 -16.84 -16.78
CA TYR A 115 -10.77 -18.18 -16.21
C TYR A 115 -12.22 -18.62 -15.94
N GLN A 116 -13.17 -17.69 -15.93
CA GLN A 116 -14.60 -17.98 -15.76
C GLN A 116 -15.30 -18.37 -17.08
N ILE A 117 -14.74 -17.96 -18.22
CA ILE A 117 -15.33 -18.21 -19.55
C ILE A 117 -14.80 -19.53 -20.17
N GLN A 118 -13.73 -20.10 -19.62
CA GLN A 118 -13.09 -21.34 -20.09
C GLN A 118 -13.74 -22.59 -19.49
#